data_AF-A0A4Q9MJD9-F1
#
_entry.id   AF-A0A4Q9MJD9-F1
#
_cell.length_a   1.000
_cell.length_b   1.000
_cell.length_c   1.000
_cell.angle_alpha   90.00
_cell.angle_beta   90.00
_cell.angle_gamma   90.00
#
_symmetry.space_group_name_H-M   'P 1'
#
loop_
_entity.id
_entity.type
_entity.pdbx_description
1 polymer ?
#
loop_
_entity_poly.entity_id
_entity_poly.type
_entity_poly.pdbx_seq_one_letter_code
_entity_poly.pdbx_strand_id
1 'polypeptide(L)'
;MSTLTESLPPAVDQGLLPSSPRQESIDTPATPKANAQTKRLSDTVPIDEVEPLAAYTCPICFSPPTFATITPCGHVLCGECLFTAVKTTIQRGAYTLPPGERMTARCPVCRAPIPGWDGKGGGVIGLRPRAVFSL
;
A
#
# COMPACT_ATOMS: atom_id res chain seq x y z
N MET A 1 -12.10 49.53 31.46
CA MET A 1 -13.56 49.30 31.48
C MET A 1 -14.03 49.37 30.03
N SER A 2 -13.94 48.27 29.28
CA SER A 2 -14.34 48.24 27.87
C SER A 2 -14.90 46.85 27.57
N THR A 3 -16.12 46.88 27.08
CA THR A 3 -17.08 45.79 26.93
C THR A 3 -17.01 45.16 25.54
N LEU A 4 -17.13 43.82 25.53
CA LEU A 4 -17.84 42.96 24.57
C LEU A 4 -17.37 42.93 23.10
N THR A 5 -17.11 41.71 22.62
CA THR A 5 -18.02 41.03 21.67
C THR A 5 -17.56 39.57 21.47
N GLU A 6 -18.30 38.66 22.09
CA GLU A 6 -18.18 37.21 21.89
C GLU A 6 -19.15 36.82 20.77
N SER A 7 -18.61 36.32 19.66
CA SER A 7 -19.39 35.88 18.50
C SER A 7 -19.46 34.35 18.48
N LEU A 8 -20.65 33.82 18.78
CA LEU A 8 -21.00 32.40 18.66
C LEU A 8 -21.07 31.96 17.17
N PRO A 9 -20.66 30.72 16.84
CA PRO A 9 -20.97 30.11 15.55
C PRO A 9 -22.40 29.50 15.52
N PRO A 10 -23.04 29.43 14.33
CA PRO A 10 -24.38 28.88 14.19
C PRO A 10 -24.42 27.35 14.31
N ALA A 11 -25.52 26.87 14.89
CA ALA A 11 -25.88 25.46 15.00
C ALA A 11 -26.06 24.81 13.61
N VAL A 12 -25.43 23.66 13.41
CA VAL A 12 -25.73 22.74 12.30
C VAL A 12 -26.58 21.61 12.84
N ASP A 13 -27.89 21.68 12.57
CA ASP A 13 -28.84 20.59 12.78
C ASP A 13 -29.58 20.41 11.46
N GLN A 14 -29.49 19.19 10.90
CA GLN A 14 -30.53 18.50 10.10
C GLN A 14 -29.90 17.44 9.20
N GLY A 15 -30.37 16.20 9.34
CA GLY A 15 -30.08 15.16 8.35
C GLY A 15 -30.23 13.72 8.85
N LEU A 16 -31.30 13.42 9.61
CA LEU A 16 -31.69 12.05 9.95
C LEU A 16 -32.21 11.34 8.69
N LEU A 17 -31.54 10.29 8.24
CA LEU A 17 -32.06 9.33 7.26
C LEU A 17 -31.71 7.91 7.72
N PRO A 18 -32.66 7.13 8.26
CA PRO A 18 -32.51 5.70 8.43
C PRO A 18 -32.93 4.99 7.12
N SER A 19 -31.99 4.29 6.49
CA SER A 19 -32.29 3.36 5.38
C SER A 19 -31.90 1.94 5.81
N SER A 20 -32.90 1.07 5.87
CA SER A 20 -32.86 -0.32 6.33
C SER A 20 -31.78 -1.20 5.67
N PRO A 21 -31.34 -2.26 6.38
CA PRO A 21 -31.00 -3.54 5.75
C PRO A 21 -32.13 -4.53 5.99
N ARG A 22 -32.86 -4.88 4.92
CA ARG A 22 -33.79 -6.00 4.89
C ARG A 22 -32.97 -7.28 4.72
N GLN A 23 -33.08 -8.20 5.67
CA GLN A 23 -32.55 -9.55 5.56
C GLN A 23 -33.33 -10.30 4.48
N GLU A 24 -32.64 -10.97 3.56
CA GLU A 24 -33.20 -12.14 2.89
C GLU A 24 -32.08 -13.15 2.62
N SER A 25 -32.12 -14.20 3.44
CA SER A 25 -31.39 -15.46 3.32
C SER A 25 -32.06 -16.33 2.25
N ILE A 26 -31.29 -16.82 1.28
CA ILE A 26 -31.72 -17.93 0.42
C ILE A 26 -30.62 -18.97 0.39
N ASP A 27 -30.95 -20.11 0.97
CA ASP A 27 -30.22 -21.37 0.95
C ASP A 27 -30.28 -22.05 -0.43
N THR A 28 -29.09 -22.33 -0.99
CA THR A 28 -28.65 -23.68 -1.46
C THR A 28 -29.28 -24.24 -2.77
N PRO A 29 -28.69 -25.26 -3.43
CA PRO A 29 -27.47 -25.29 -4.25
C PRO A 29 -27.74 -25.69 -5.73
N ALA A 30 -26.90 -25.27 -6.66
CA ALA A 30 -26.74 -26.02 -7.93
C ALA A 30 -25.36 -25.78 -8.54
N THR A 31 -24.60 -26.86 -8.62
CA THR A 31 -23.29 -26.96 -9.25
C THR A 31 -23.45 -26.95 -10.77
N PRO A 32 -22.62 -26.17 -11.49
CA PRO A 32 -22.13 -26.62 -12.78
C PRO A 32 -20.62 -26.90 -12.63
N LYS A 33 -20.24 -28.16 -12.87
CA LYS A 33 -18.85 -28.55 -13.09
C LYS A 33 -18.36 -27.88 -14.37
N ALA A 34 -17.86 -26.64 -14.25
CA ALA A 34 -17.07 -26.02 -15.28
C ALA A 34 -15.64 -26.54 -15.17
N ASN A 35 -15.35 -27.58 -15.95
CA ASN A 35 -13.99 -28.00 -16.26
C ASN A 35 -13.32 -26.90 -17.09
N ALA A 36 -12.90 -25.82 -16.43
CA ALA A 36 -12.07 -24.80 -17.03
C ALA A 36 -10.61 -25.28 -16.91
N GLN A 37 -10.22 -26.12 -17.86
CA GLN A 37 -8.82 -26.40 -18.15
C GLN A 37 -8.14 -25.07 -18.50
N THR A 38 -7.59 -24.42 -17.49
CA THR A 38 -6.72 -23.26 -17.64
C THR A 38 -5.46 -23.74 -18.35
N LYS A 39 -5.51 -23.71 -19.68
CA LYS A 39 -4.36 -23.81 -20.56
C LYS A 39 -3.36 -22.77 -20.06
N ARG A 40 -2.35 -23.18 -19.29
CA ARG A 40 -1.24 -22.32 -18.91
C ARG A 40 -0.62 -21.86 -20.23
N LEU A 41 -0.88 -20.62 -20.64
CA LEU A 41 -0.09 -20.00 -21.68
C LEU A 41 1.33 -19.97 -21.12
N SER A 42 2.17 -20.82 -21.69
CA SER A 42 3.60 -20.78 -21.49
C SER A 42 4.08 -19.41 -21.98
N ASP A 43 4.37 -18.53 -21.03
CA ASP A 43 5.19 -17.33 -21.24
C ASP A 43 6.59 -17.77 -21.69
N THR A 44 6.75 -18.10 -22.96
CA THR A 44 8.05 -18.19 -23.62
C THR A 44 8.43 -16.81 -24.12
N VAL A 45 8.64 -15.87 -23.20
CA VAL A 45 9.58 -14.77 -23.47
C VAL A 45 10.98 -15.37 -23.23
N PRO A 46 11.89 -15.34 -24.22
CA PRO A 46 13.28 -15.73 -24.01
C PRO A 46 13.83 -14.98 -22.79
N ILE A 47 14.32 -15.73 -21.80
CA ILE A 47 14.78 -15.20 -20.50
C ILE A 47 15.92 -14.18 -20.70
N ASP A 48 16.65 -14.30 -21.81
CA ASP A 48 17.79 -13.44 -22.15
C ASP A 48 17.42 -11.97 -22.39
N GLU A 49 16.14 -11.65 -22.63
CA GLU A 49 15.67 -10.28 -22.90
C GLU A 49 15.08 -9.57 -21.67
N VAL A 50 15.02 -10.24 -20.51
CA VAL A 50 14.44 -9.67 -19.28
C VAL A 50 15.53 -9.17 -18.35
N GLU A 51 15.61 -7.85 -18.18
CA GLU A 51 16.55 -7.21 -17.26
C GLU A 51 16.43 -7.79 -15.83
N PRO A 52 17.49 -8.36 -15.26
CA PRO A 52 17.47 -8.90 -13.90
C PRO A 52 17.14 -7.84 -12.85
N LEU A 53 16.50 -8.28 -11.77
CA LEU A 53 16.27 -7.45 -10.58
C LEU A 53 17.55 -6.82 -10.01
N ALA A 54 18.70 -7.47 -10.24
CA ALA A 54 20.01 -6.99 -9.80
C ALA A 54 20.51 -5.76 -10.56
N ALA A 55 19.96 -5.44 -11.73
CA ALA A 55 20.31 -4.24 -12.50
C ALA A 55 19.68 -2.96 -11.91
N TYR A 56 18.66 -3.08 -11.07
CA TYR A 56 18.09 -1.94 -10.35
C TYR A 56 18.99 -1.55 -9.19
N THR A 57 19.00 -0.26 -8.86
CA THR A 57 19.74 0.28 -7.71
C THR A 57 18.76 0.80 -6.68
N CYS A 58 18.83 0.29 -5.44
CA CYS A 58 18.01 0.83 -4.35
C CYS A 58 18.40 2.29 -4.07
N PRO A 59 17.45 3.24 -4.05
CA PRO A 59 17.76 4.67 -3.88
C PRO A 59 18.19 5.03 -2.44
N ILE A 60 18.14 4.08 -1.50
CA ILE A 60 18.50 4.29 -0.09
C ILE A 60 19.93 3.80 0.18
N CYS A 61 20.26 2.57 -0.22
CA CYS A 61 21.58 1.97 0.04
C CYS A 61 22.51 1.92 -1.18
N PHE A 62 22.05 2.36 -2.36
CA PHE A 62 22.82 2.40 -3.61
C PHE A 62 23.40 1.05 -4.04
N SER A 63 22.74 -0.05 -3.66
CA SER A 63 23.11 -1.42 -4.01
C SER A 63 21.93 -2.12 -4.71
N PRO A 64 22.17 -3.25 -5.40
CA PRO A 64 21.09 -4.10 -5.90
C PRO A 64 20.08 -4.46 -4.78
N PRO A 65 18.77 -4.29 -4.99
CA PRO A 65 17.77 -4.52 -3.95
C PRO A 65 17.77 -5.94 -3.36
N THR A 66 18.00 -6.06 -2.04
CA THR A 66 17.79 -7.31 -1.29
C THR A 66 16.35 -7.40 -0.80
N PHE A 67 15.71 -8.57 -0.96
CA PHE A 67 14.27 -8.73 -0.72
C PHE A 67 13.46 -7.61 -1.37
N ALA A 68 13.70 -7.40 -2.67
CA ALA A 68 13.20 -6.28 -3.43
C ALA A 68 11.69 -6.10 -3.21
N THR A 69 11.26 -4.88 -2.93
CA THR A 69 9.88 -4.54 -2.64
C THR A 69 9.45 -3.36 -3.49
N ILE A 70 8.25 -3.45 -4.07
CA ILE A 70 7.61 -2.39 -4.85
C ILE A 70 6.53 -1.72 -4.03
N THR A 71 6.60 -0.39 -3.95
CA THR A 71 5.52 0.44 -3.42
C THR A 71 4.38 0.57 -4.45
N PRO A 72 3.12 0.85 -4.06
CA PRO A 72 2.01 1.01 -5.00
C PRO A 72 2.21 2.10 -6.07
N CYS A 73 3.10 3.06 -5.81
CA CYS A 73 3.50 4.07 -6.79
C CYS A 73 4.63 3.63 -7.74
N GLY A 74 5.11 2.39 -7.65
CA GLY A 74 6.07 1.78 -8.58
C GLY A 74 7.54 1.82 -8.17
N HIS A 75 7.92 2.51 -7.09
CA HIS A 75 9.33 2.56 -6.69
C HIS A 75 9.79 1.24 -6.06
N VAL A 76 10.94 0.75 -6.52
CA VAL A 76 11.63 -0.48 -6.07
C VAL A 76 12.70 -0.12 -5.04
N LEU A 77 12.72 -0.81 -3.91
CA LEU A 77 13.71 -0.64 -2.84
C LEU A 77 14.07 -1.99 -2.22
N CYS A 78 15.14 -2.07 -1.42
CA CYS A 78 15.31 -3.20 -0.51
C CYS A 78 14.16 -3.22 0.50
N GLY A 79 13.73 -4.42 0.90
CA GLY A 79 12.70 -4.57 1.94
C GLY A 79 13.08 -3.83 3.21
N GLU A 80 14.26 -4.09 3.78
CA GLU A 80 14.71 -3.45 5.01
C GLU A 80 14.82 -1.91 4.90
N CYS A 81 15.32 -1.42 3.76
CA CYS A 81 15.45 0.01 3.50
C CYS A 81 14.08 0.71 3.48
N LEU A 82 13.10 0.12 2.77
CA LEU A 82 11.74 0.65 2.73
C LEU A 82 11.09 0.68 4.11
N PHE A 83 11.11 -0.45 4.83
CA PHE A 83 10.46 -0.55 6.14
C PHE A 83 11.07 0.41 7.16
N THR A 84 12.40 0.52 7.18
CA THR A 84 13.10 1.44 8.07
C THR A 84 12.76 2.89 7.75
N ALA A 85 12.78 3.27 6.47
CA ALA A 85 12.46 4.63 6.03
C ALA A 85 11.00 5.01 6.36
N VAL A 86 10.04 4.11 6.09
CA VAL A 86 8.62 4.34 6.40
C VAL A 86 8.41 4.48 7.90
N LYS A 87 8.93 3.55 8.72
CA LYS A 87 8.81 3.61 10.19
C LYS A 87 9.42 4.89 10.74
N THR A 88 10.62 5.26 10.26
CA THR A 88 11.30 6.50 10.69
C THR A 88 10.47 7.74 10.34
N THR A 89 9.87 7.78 9.14
CA THR A 89 9.03 8.90 8.71
C THR A 89 7.78 9.03 9.57
N ILE A 90 7.10 7.91 9.84
CA ILE A 90 5.91 7.88 10.72
C ILE A 90 6.27 8.34 12.14
N GLN A 91 7.37 7.81 12.70
CA GLN A 91 7.84 8.19 14.04
C GLN A 91 8.16 9.68 14.14
N ARG A 92 8.83 10.25 13.12
CA ARG A 92 9.09 11.71 13.06
C ARG A 92 7.79 12.50 12.90
N GLY A 93 6.85 11.98 12.12
CA GLY A 93 5.54 12.59 11.92
C GLY A 93 4.69 12.64 13.18
N ALA A 94 4.84 11.66 14.07
CA ALA A 94 4.12 11.60 15.34
C ALA A 94 4.30 12.84 16.21
N TYR A 95 5.44 13.54 16.10
CA TYR A 95 5.73 14.75 16.88
C TYR A 95 5.51 16.05 16.10
N THR A 96 5.45 16.00 14.78
CA THR A 96 5.55 17.19 13.91
C THR A 96 4.30 17.47 13.08
N LEU A 97 3.44 16.48 12.85
CA LEU A 97 2.27 16.60 11.99
C LEU A 97 0.94 16.69 12.77
N PRO A 98 -0.15 17.24 12.19
CA PRO A 98 -1.48 17.20 12.79
C PRO A 98 -1.97 15.77 13.01
N PRO A 99 -2.83 15.49 14.01
CA PRO A 99 -3.26 14.13 14.39
C PRO A 99 -3.67 13.21 13.22
N GLY A 100 -4.34 13.74 12.20
CA GLY A 100 -4.81 12.96 11.04
C GLY A 100 -3.71 12.47 10.08
N GLU A 101 -2.50 13.04 10.14
CA GLU A 101 -1.40 12.71 9.21
C GLU A 101 -0.27 11.92 9.85
N ARG A 102 -0.26 11.82 11.19
CA ARG A 102 0.84 11.22 11.98
C ARG A 102 1.14 9.77 11.63
N MET A 103 0.15 9.04 11.12
CA MET A 103 0.23 7.59 10.90
C MET A 103 0.19 7.20 9.42
N THR A 104 0.30 8.15 8.50
CA THR A 104 0.27 7.85 7.06
C THR A 104 1.62 7.33 6.59
N ALA A 105 1.66 6.06 6.19
CA ALA A 105 2.82 5.49 5.50
C ALA A 105 2.97 6.09 4.11
N ARG A 106 4.20 6.46 3.74
CA ARG A 106 4.51 7.12 2.46
C ARG A 106 5.76 6.53 1.83
N CYS A 107 5.80 6.47 0.50
CA CYS A 107 6.95 6.05 -0.27
C CYS A 107 8.16 6.96 0.04
N PRO A 108 9.35 6.41 0.36
CA PRO A 108 10.56 7.22 0.62
C PRO A 108 11.02 8.05 -0.58
N VAL A 109 10.64 7.66 -1.80
CA VAL A 109 11.10 8.31 -3.03
C VAL A 109 10.17 9.47 -3.42
N CYS A 110 8.88 9.21 -3.62
CA CYS A 110 7.94 10.22 -4.12
C CYS A 110 6.89 10.67 -3.09
N ARG A 111 6.94 10.16 -1.85
CA ARG A 111 5.99 10.49 -0.76
C ARG A 111 4.52 10.12 -1.01
N ALA A 112 4.23 9.37 -2.08
CA ALA A 112 2.90 8.82 -2.32
C ALA A 112 2.46 7.93 -1.14
N PRO A 113 1.17 7.98 -0.72
CA PRO A 113 0.67 7.15 0.38
C PRO A 113 0.73 5.66 0.03
N ILE A 114 0.96 4.84 1.06
CA ILE A 114 0.99 3.37 0.95
C ILE A 114 -0.29 2.84 1.64
N PRO A 115 -1.39 2.63 0.91
CA PRO A 115 -2.64 2.13 1.49
C PRO A 115 -2.48 0.72 2.04
N GLY A 116 -3.11 0.43 3.18
CA GLY A 116 -3.04 -0.90 3.81
C GLY A 116 -1.72 -1.20 4.52
N TRP A 117 -0.87 -0.20 4.76
CA TRP A 117 0.35 -0.37 5.54
C TRP A 117 0.04 -0.75 6.99
N ASP A 118 0.56 -1.89 7.42
CA ASP A 118 0.37 -2.46 8.76
C ASP A 118 1.69 -2.52 9.59
N GLY A 119 2.80 -2.04 9.02
CA GLY A 119 4.13 -2.11 9.63
C GLY A 119 4.81 -3.49 9.59
N LYS A 120 4.13 -4.50 9.04
CA LYS A 120 4.58 -5.90 8.87
C LYS A 120 4.70 -6.30 7.40
N GLY A 121 4.30 -5.42 6.47
CA GLY A 121 4.48 -5.58 5.02
C GLY A 121 3.20 -5.48 4.22
N GLY A 122 2.06 -5.24 4.86
CA GLY A 122 0.84 -4.82 4.19
C GLY A 122 1.05 -3.56 3.36
N GLY A 123 0.31 -3.46 2.25
CA GLY A 123 0.32 -2.29 1.37
C GLY A 123 1.50 -2.19 0.39
N VAL A 124 2.46 -3.14 0.41
CA VAL A 124 3.58 -3.19 -0.53
C VAL A 124 3.68 -4.57 -1.18
N ILE A 125 4.36 -4.66 -2.32
CA ILE A 125 4.50 -5.89 -3.11
C ILE A 125 5.93 -6.40 -2.98
N GLY A 126 6.13 -7.51 -2.27
CA GLY A 126 7.42 -8.21 -2.24
C GLY A 126 7.68 -8.93 -3.56
N LEU A 127 8.85 -8.71 -4.16
CA LEU A 127 9.27 -9.39 -5.38
C LEU A 127 10.02 -10.66 -5.04
N ARG A 128 9.61 -11.77 -5.67
CA ARG A 128 10.29 -13.06 -5.57
C ARG A 128 11.06 -13.33 -6.86
N PRO A 129 12.40 -13.36 -6.84
CA PRO A 129 13.18 -13.73 -8.02
C PRO A 129 12.76 -15.10 -8.56
N ARG A 130 12.57 -15.20 -9.88
CA ARG A 130 12.24 -16.47 -10.56
C ARG A 130 13.47 -17.29 -10.89
N ALA A 131 14.61 -16.63 -11.07
CA ALA A 131 15.92 -17.21 -11.30
C ALA A 131 16.98 -16.35 -10.60
N VAL A 132 18.06 -16.98 -10.15
CA VAL A 132 19.24 -16.32 -9.59
C VAL A 132 20.43 -16.89 -10.35
N PHE A 133 21.19 -16.01 -10.99
CA PHE A 133 22.39 -16.39 -11.74
C PHE A 133 23.60 -16.03 -10.87
N SER A 134 24.43 -17.02 -10.57
CA SER A 134 25.77 -16.78 -10.03
C SER A 134 26.76 -16.94 -11.17
N LEU A 135 27.72 -16.02 -11.25
CA LEU A 135 28.92 -16.20 -12.06
C LEU A 135 29.86 -17.22 -11.39
#